data_AF-A0A9Q7WIN2-F1
#
_entry.id   AF-A0A9Q7WIN2-F1
#
_cell.length_a   1.000
_cell.length_b   1.000
_cell.length_c   1.000
_cell.angle_alpha   90.00
_cell.angle_beta   90.00
_cell.angle_gamma   90.00
#
_symmetry.space_group_name_H-M   'P 1'
#
loop_
_entity.id
_entity.type
_entity.pdbx_description
1 polymer ?
#
loop_
_entity_poly.entity_id
_entity_poly.type
_entity_poly.pdbx_seq_one_letter_code
_entity_poly.pdbx_strand_id
1 'polypeptide(L)'
;MIDYEVAWELQRDIVEARVAGGPDTLLTLQHPAVYTAGRRTEPQERPINGAPVIDTDRGGKITWHGPGQLVGYPIVQLAEPIDVVNYVRRVEESIIAVCARLGVQTKRVEGRSGVWLAAGGGKPERKIAAIGVRVQRGVTMHGFSLNCNNSLDAYLPIVACGITDAGVTTLSAELGRDVTIGEVRDQVVSSVLDALEGRLPVGATA
;
A
#
# COMPACT_ATOMS: atom_id res chain seq x y z
N MET A 1 -13.81 -8.89 -4.26
CA MET A 1 -13.44 -7.84 -5.23
C MET A 1 -14.49 -6.76 -5.10
N ILE A 2 -14.10 -5.50 -5.10
CA ILE A 2 -15.01 -4.36 -4.90
C ILE A 2 -14.56 -3.18 -5.76
N ASP A 3 -15.50 -2.46 -6.36
CA ASP A 3 -15.21 -1.24 -7.10
C ASP A 3 -14.48 -0.21 -6.21
N TYR A 4 -13.63 0.61 -6.82
CA TYR A 4 -12.80 1.56 -6.09
C TYR A 4 -13.63 2.65 -5.40
N GLU A 5 -14.60 3.24 -6.08
CA GLU A 5 -15.40 4.35 -5.53
C GLU A 5 -16.33 3.83 -4.44
N VAL A 6 -16.93 2.66 -4.63
CA VAL A 6 -17.75 2.00 -3.58
C VAL A 6 -16.94 1.71 -2.32
N ALA A 7 -15.71 1.17 -2.47
CA ALA A 7 -14.83 0.96 -1.32
C ALA A 7 -14.36 2.27 -0.68
N TRP A 8 -14.22 3.33 -1.47
CA TRP A 8 -13.84 4.65 -0.97
C TRP A 8 -14.97 5.30 -0.17
N GLU A 9 -16.22 5.16 -0.59
CA GLU A 9 -17.40 5.56 0.19
C GLU A 9 -17.50 4.77 1.50
N LEU A 10 -17.35 3.44 1.44
CA LEU A 10 -17.33 2.59 2.64
C LEU A 10 -16.25 3.03 3.64
N GLN A 11 -15.06 3.39 3.16
CA GLN A 11 -14.02 3.93 4.05
C GLN A 11 -14.47 5.23 4.73
N ARG A 12 -15.18 6.12 4.04
CA ARG A 12 -15.68 7.38 4.64
C ARG A 12 -16.71 7.10 5.72
N ASP A 13 -17.63 6.18 5.47
CA ASP A 13 -18.64 5.78 6.46
C ASP A 13 -18.00 5.21 7.72
N ILE A 14 -16.98 4.35 7.56
CA ILE A 14 -16.24 3.78 8.70
C ILE A 14 -15.43 4.86 9.42
N VAL A 15 -14.85 5.83 8.71
CA VAL A 15 -14.18 6.98 9.34
C VAL A 15 -15.17 7.78 10.19
N GLU A 16 -16.36 8.12 9.68
CA GLU A 16 -17.39 8.82 10.47
C GLU A 16 -17.81 7.99 11.70
N ALA A 17 -18.06 6.70 11.52
CA ALA A 17 -18.41 5.81 12.62
C ALA A 17 -17.30 5.74 13.68
N ARG A 18 -16.04 5.70 13.25
CA ARG A 18 -14.88 5.69 14.15
C ARG A 18 -14.75 6.99 14.92
N VAL A 19 -14.93 8.14 14.26
CA VAL A 19 -14.95 9.47 14.90
C VAL A 19 -16.08 9.56 15.94
N ALA A 20 -17.21 8.91 15.70
CA ALA A 20 -18.32 8.82 16.66
C ALA A 20 -18.09 7.84 17.83
N GLY A 21 -16.90 7.23 17.94
CA GLY A 21 -16.54 6.30 19.01
C GLY A 21 -16.73 4.82 18.68
N GLY A 22 -16.96 4.49 17.40
CA GLY A 22 -16.98 3.12 16.91
C GLY A 22 -15.60 2.43 16.96
N PRO A 23 -15.52 1.14 16.58
CA PRO A 23 -14.28 0.38 16.61
C PRO A 23 -13.33 0.77 15.46
N ASP A 24 -12.03 0.58 15.70
CA ASP A 24 -11.02 0.55 14.64
C ASP A 24 -11.34 -0.60 13.67
N THR A 25 -11.06 -0.39 12.37
CA THR A 25 -11.39 -1.36 11.32
C THR A 25 -10.24 -1.52 10.33
N LEU A 26 -9.92 -2.77 9.97
CA LEU A 26 -9.01 -3.07 8.86
C LEU A 26 -9.81 -3.74 7.73
N LEU A 27 -9.97 -3.05 6.61
CA LEU A 27 -10.50 -3.67 5.39
C LEU A 27 -9.36 -4.36 4.63
N THR A 28 -9.60 -5.58 4.14
CA THR A 28 -8.73 -6.26 3.18
C THR A 28 -9.51 -6.72 1.97
N LEU A 29 -9.04 -6.34 0.79
CA LEU A 29 -9.79 -6.48 -0.46
C LEU A 29 -8.87 -6.49 -1.68
N GLN A 30 -9.49 -6.58 -2.85
CA GLN A 30 -8.86 -6.31 -4.13
C GLN A 30 -9.86 -5.54 -5.00
N HIS A 31 -9.35 -4.68 -5.87
CA HIS A 31 -10.16 -3.92 -6.82
C HIS A 31 -10.17 -4.59 -8.20
N PRO A 32 -11.18 -4.28 -9.04
CA PRO A 32 -11.00 -4.25 -10.48
C PRO A 32 -9.80 -3.38 -10.88
N ALA A 33 -9.30 -3.54 -12.11
CA ALA A 33 -8.17 -2.76 -12.59
C ALA A 33 -8.51 -1.26 -12.60
N VAL A 34 -7.73 -0.44 -11.89
CA VAL A 34 -7.99 0.99 -11.71
C VAL A 34 -6.70 1.77 -11.47
N TYR A 35 -6.57 2.92 -12.12
CA TYR A 35 -5.55 3.92 -11.77
C TYR A 35 -6.11 4.92 -10.80
N THR A 36 -5.33 5.26 -9.77
CA THR A 36 -5.70 6.28 -8.79
C THR A 36 -4.60 7.32 -8.69
N ALA A 37 -4.96 8.60 -8.78
CA ALA A 37 -4.06 9.72 -8.62
C ALA A 37 -4.25 10.35 -7.24
N GLY A 38 -3.21 10.34 -6.41
CA GLY A 38 -3.19 11.09 -5.16
C GLY A 38 -2.94 12.59 -5.41
N ARG A 39 -3.07 13.40 -4.36
CA ARG A 39 -3.01 14.88 -4.45
C ARG A 39 -1.74 15.47 -5.07
N ARG A 40 -0.64 14.71 -5.12
CA ARG A 40 0.66 15.17 -5.64
C ARG A 40 0.95 14.71 -7.06
N THR A 41 0.00 14.03 -7.71
CA THR A 41 0.18 13.47 -9.05
C THR A 41 0.35 14.59 -10.07
N GLU A 42 1.41 14.52 -10.87
CA GLU A 42 1.67 15.48 -11.94
C GLU A 42 1.14 14.96 -13.28
N PRO A 43 0.77 15.83 -14.25
CA PRO A 43 0.17 15.39 -15.51
C PRO A 43 1.01 14.38 -16.29
N GLN A 44 2.33 14.55 -16.32
CA GLN A 44 3.27 13.65 -17.02
C GLN A 44 3.42 12.27 -16.37
N GLU A 45 2.88 12.07 -15.17
CA GLU A 45 2.92 10.78 -14.47
C GLU A 45 1.71 9.90 -14.82
N ARG A 46 0.65 10.50 -15.38
CA ARG A 46 -0.59 9.83 -15.75
C ARG A 46 -0.39 8.85 -16.92
N PRO A 47 -1.33 7.90 -17.12
CA PRO A 47 -1.20 6.89 -18.16
C PRO A 47 -1.06 7.52 -19.55
N ILE A 48 0.05 7.24 -20.23
CA ILE A 48 0.30 7.76 -21.60
C ILE A 48 -0.60 7.11 -22.66
N ASN A 49 -1.30 6.03 -22.31
CA ASN A 49 -2.24 5.32 -23.17
C ASN A 49 -3.69 5.83 -23.05
N GLY A 50 -3.93 6.90 -22.27
CA GLY A 50 -5.26 7.48 -22.10
C GLY A 50 -6.22 6.70 -21.20
N ALA A 51 -5.73 5.70 -20.45
CA ALA A 51 -6.56 4.99 -19.48
C ALA A 51 -7.16 5.95 -18.44
N PRO A 52 -8.44 5.77 -18.06
CA PRO A 52 -9.09 6.63 -17.07
C PRO A 52 -8.40 6.53 -15.71
N VAL A 53 -8.40 7.63 -14.98
CA VAL A 53 -7.78 7.76 -13.67
C VAL A 53 -8.78 8.37 -12.71
N ILE A 54 -8.93 7.76 -11.53
CA ILE A 54 -9.72 8.32 -10.44
C ILE A 54 -8.82 9.24 -9.62
N ASP A 55 -9.19 10.53 -9.54
CA ASP A 55 -8.53 11.47 -8.65
C ASP A 55 -9.01 11.27 -7.21
N THR A 56 -8.06 11.17 -6.29
CA THR A 56 -8.30 10.76 -4.91
C THR A 56 -7.66 11.74 -3.93
N ASP A 57 -8.09 11.67 -2.67
CA ASP A 57 -7.63 12.55 -1.61
C ASP A 57 -6.46 11.99 -0.79
N ARG A 58 -5.97 10.78 -1.09
CA ARG A 58 -4.82 10.18 -0.41
C ARG A 58 -3.53 10.95 -0.68
N GLY A 59 -2.58 10.78 0.24
CA GLY A 59 -1.19 11.15 -0.01
C GLY A 59 -0.56 10.36 -1.17
N GLY A 60 0.60 10.84 -1.60
CA GLY A 60 1.34 10.25 -2.71
C GLY A 60 0.86 10.70 -4.10
N LYS A 61 1.45 10.07 -5.11
CA LYS A 61 1.21 10.35 -6.54
C LYS A 61 0.36 9.22 -7.15
N ILE A 62 0.44 9.01 -8.46
CA ILE A 62 -0.32 7.97 -9.16
C ILE A 62 0.11 6.55 -8.78
N THR A 63 -0.84 5.63 -8.76
CA THR A 63 -0.61 4.18 -8.65
C THR A 63 -1.69 3.40 -9.39
N TRP A 64 -1.57 2.08 -9.38
CA TRP A 64 -2.52 1.15 -9.96
C TRP A 64 -2.93 0.07 -8.93
N HIS A 65 -4.20 -0.32 -8.99
CA HIS A 65 -4.74 -1.46 -8.26
C HIS A 65 -5.47 -2.40 -9.22
N GLY A 66 -5.54 -3.69 -8.87
CA GLY A 66 -6.29 -4.65 -9.67
C GLY A 66 -6.20 -6.08 -9.15
N PRO A 67 -6.70 -7.04 -9.94
CA PRO A 67 -6.70 -8.46 -9.57
C PRO A 67 -5.30 -8.96 -9.24
N GLY A 68 -5.17 -9.69 -8.13
CA GLY A 68 -3.88 -10.24 -7.67
C GLY A 68 -3.03 -9.28 -6.83
N GLN A 69 -3.52 -8.07 -6.55
CA GLN A 69 -2.93 -7.14 -5.59
C GLN A 69 -3.79 -7.09 -4.33
N LEU A 70 -3.20 -7.35 -3.17
CA LEU A 70 -3.87 -7.22 -1.87
C LEU A 70 -3.87 -5.74 -1.47
N VAL A 71 -5.06 -5.17 -1.27
CA VAL A 71 -5.24 -3.81 -0.75
C VAL A 71 -5.72 -3.88 0.69
N GLY A 72 -5.10 -3.10 1.56
CA GLY A 72 -5.46 -2.98 2.97
C GLY A 72 -5.75 -1.54 3.34
N TYR A 73 -6.89 -1.31 4.01
CA TYR A 73 -7.28 0.00 4.54
C TYR A 73 -7.44 -0.07 6.06
N PRO A 74 -6.37 0.20 6.84
CA PRO A 74 -6.48 0.39 8.28
C PRO A 74 -7.09 1.76 8.54
N ILE A 75 -8.30 1.75 9.11
CA ILE A 75 -9.09 2.92 9.52
C ILE A 75 -9.08 2.92 11.05
N VAL A 76 -8.11 3.63 11.61
CA VAL A 76 -7.80 3.61 13.04
C VAL A 76 -7.66 5.02 13.58
N GLN A 77 -8.02 5.22 14.84
CA GLN A 77 -7.75 6.48 15.53
C GLN A 77 -6.28 6.53 15.97
N LEU A 78 -5.57 7.58 15.55
CA LEU A 78 -4.22 7.85 16.03
C LEU A 78 -4.26 8.56 17.38
N ALA A 79 -3.28 8.24 18.22
CA ALA A 79 -3.04 8.94 19.48
C ALA A 79 -2.52 10.36 19.23
N GLU A 80 -2.81 11.26 20.17
CA GLU A 80 -2.30 12.63 20.15
C GLU A 80 -0.97 12.75 20.91
N PRO A 81 0.03 13.50 20.40
CA PRO A 81 0.01 14.22 19.12
C PRO A 81 0.11 13.27 17.91
N ILE A 82 -0.66 13.56 16.86
CA ILE A 82 -0.67 12.73 15.63
C ILE A 82 0.73 12.63 15.00
N ASP A 83 1.23 11.40 14.86
CA ASP A 83 2.45 11.08 14.13
C ASP A 83 2.16 10.16 12.93
N VAL A 84 1.89 10.79 11.77
CA VAL A 84 1.61 10.08 10.52
C VAL A 84 2.84 9.33 10.01
N VAL A 85 4.05 9.82 10.28
CA VAL A 85 5.29 9.17 9.83
C VAL A 85 5.49 7.86 10.58
N ASN A 86 5.28 7.85 11.90
CA ASN A 86 5.33 6.63 12.69
C ASN A 86 4.27 5.62 12.25
N TYR A 87 3.04 6.07 11.98
CA TYR A 87 1.99 5.21 11.43
C TYR A 87 2.40 4.56 10.11
N VAL A 88 2.90 5.34 9.14
CA VAL A 88 3.40 4.79 7.86
C VAL A 88 4.52 3.79 8.10
N ARG A 89 5.47 4.09 9.00
CA ARG A 89 6.56 3.16 9.34
C ARG A 89 6.05 1.86 9.94
N ARG A 90 5.01 1.87 10.78
CA ARG A 90 4.38 0.65 11.30
C ARG A 90 3.75 -0.19 10.18
N VAL A 91 3.06 0.45 9.24
CA VAL A 91 2.51 -0.24 8.07
C VAL A 91 3.63 -0.83 7.22
N GLU A 92 4.71 -0.10 6.95
CA GLU A 92 5.90 -0.63 6.25
C GLU A 92 6.47 -1.85 6.98
N GLU A 93 6.61 -1.79 8.30
CA GLU A 93 7.18 -2.89 9.10
C GLU A 93 6.32 -4.13 9.00
N SER A 94 4.99 -3.98 9.06
CA SER A 94 4.07 -5.11 8.95
C SER A 94 4.25 -5.87 7.63
N ILE A 95 4.46 -5.14 6.53
CA ILE A 95 4.63 -5.73 5.21
C ILE A 95 6.05 -6.29 5.04
N ILE A 96 7.07 -5.63 5.59
CA ILE A 96 8.45 -6.14 5.64
C ILE A 96 8.48 -7.49 6.38
N ALA A 97 7.83 -7.59 7.54
CA ALA A 97 7.78 -8.81 8.32
C ALA A 97 7.08 -9.96 7.57
N VAL A 98 6.00 -9.67 6.83
CA VAL A 98 5.36 -10.67 5.97
C VAL A 98 6.29 -11.13 4.84
N CYS A 99 6.94 -10.19 4.15
CA CYS A 99 7.89 -10.53 3.09
C CYS A 99 9.04 -11.41 3.62
N ALA A 100 9.59 -11.07 4.80
CA ALA A 100 10.66 -11.83 5.43
C ALA A 100 10.24 -13.28 5.77
N ARG A 101 9.00 -13.48 6.26
CA ARG A 101 8.45 -14.82 6.53
C ARG A 101 8.32 -15.68 5.26
N LEU A 102 8.10 -15.05 4.11
CA LEU A 102 8.07 -15.72 2.81
C LEU A 102 9.46 -15.91 2.19
N GLY A 103 10.52 -15.46 2.86
CA GLY A 103 11.90 -15.52 2.35
C GLY A 103 12.29 -14.36 1.44
N VAL A 104 11.46 -13.33 1.32
CA VAL A 104 11.72 -12.14 0.50
C VAL A 104 12.29 -11.02 1.37
N GLN A 105 13.57 -10.70 1.20
CA GLN A 105 14.24 -9.64 1.95
C GLN A 105 13.90 -8.26 1.38
N THR A 106 13.24 -7.44 2.19
CA THR A 106 12.79 -6.10 1.83
C THR A 106 13.27 -5.05 2.82
N LYS A 107 13.29 -3.79 2.40
CA LYS A 107 13.71 -2.63 3.19
C LYS A 107 12.79 -1.44 2.96
N ARG A 108 12.99 -0.41 3.77
CA ARG A 108 12.55 0.96 3.47
C ARG A 108 13.56 1.67 2.60
N VAL A 109 13.13 2.71 1.92
CA VAL A 109 14.01 3.63 1.20
C VAL A 109 13.68 5.04 1.67
N GLU A 110 14.68 5.77 2.14
CA GLU A 110 14.49 7.13 2.65
C GLU A 110 13.83 8.01 1.58
N GLY A 111 12.82 8.79 2.00
CA GLY A 111 12.03 9.65 1.11
C GLY A 111 11.05 8.92 0.18
N ARG A 112 11.02 7.58 0.16
CA ARG A 112 10.18 6.78 -0.74
C ARG A 112 9.29 5.81 0.05
N SER A 113 8.14 6.29 0.51
CA SER A 113 7.18 5.46 1.28
C SER A 113 6.83 4.17 0.56
N GLY A 114 6.71 3.09 1.33
CA GLY A 114 6.44 1.74 0.82
C GLY A 114 7.57 0.76 1.10
N VAL A 115 7.43 -0.43 0.56
CA VAL A 115 8.34 -1.56 0.81
C VAL A 115 9.06 -1.93 -0.47
N TRP A 116 10.37 -2.11 -0.36
CA TRP A 116 11.29 -2.17 -1.49
C TRP A 116 12.24 -3.35 -1.37
N LEU A 117 12.66 -3.90 -2.50
CA LEU A 117 13.81 -4.78 -2.57
C LEU A 117 15.00 -3.99 -3.07
N ALA A 118 16.16 -4.21 -2.47
CA ALA A 118 17.41 -3.60 -2.92
C ALA A 118 17.76 -4.00 -4.36
N ALA A 119 18.54 -3.15 -5.03
CA ALA A 119 19.16 -3.50 -6.29
C ALA A 119 20.09 -4.70 -6.11
N GLY A 120 20.09 -5.62 -7.07
CA GLY A 120 20.87 -6.86 -6.99
C GLY A 120 20.46 -7.87 -8.06
N GLY A 121 21.37 -8.79 -8.39
CA GLY A 121 21.12 -9.82 -9.41
C GLY A 121 20.75 -9.24 -10.79
N GLY A 122 21.29 -8.08 -11.14
CA GLY A 122 20.99 -7.37 -12.39
C GLY A 122 19.65 -6.62 -12.40
N LYS A 123 18.89 -6.63 -11.31
CA LYS A 123 17.62 -5.89 -11.18
C LYS A 123 17.86 -4.56 -10.43
N PRO A 124 17.16 -3.48 -10.81
CA PRO A 124 17.19 -2.23 -10.04
C PRO A 124 16.50 -2.43 -8.68
N GLU A 125 16.60 -1.40 -7.83
CA GLU A 125 15.70 -1.27 -6.68
C GLU A 125 14.25 -1.32 -7.18
N ARG A 126 13.38 -2.03 -6.47
CA ARG A 126 12.02 -2.27 -6.96
C ARG A 126 11.01 -2.34 -5.83
N LYS A 127 9.85 -1.72 -6.05
CA LYS A 127 8.78 -1.59 -5.07
C LYS A 127 7.89 -2.83 -5.09
N ILE A 128 7.63 -3.42 -3.94
CA ILE A 128 6.68 -4.54 -3.80
C ILE A 128 5.36 -4.11 -3.14
N ALA A 129 5.39 -3.06 -2.33
CA ALA A 129 4.18 -2.48 -1.75
C ALA A 129 4.18 -0.95 -1.77
N ALA A 130 3.06 -0.37 -2.16
CA ALA A 130 2.83 1.07 -2.10
C ALA A 130 2.04 1.43 -0.84
N ILE A 131 2.33 2.59 -0.25
CA ILE A 131 1.62 3.10 0.93
C ILE A 131 1.26 4.56 0.67
N GLY A 132 -0.05 4.84 0.76
CA GLY A 132 -0.63 6.14 0.57
C GLY A 132 -1.81 6.30 1.51
N VAL A 133 -1.65 7.16 2.51
CA VAL A 133 -2.61 7.33 3.60
C VAL A 133 -3.10 8.76 3.67
N ARG A 134 -4.24 8.96 4.31
CA ARG A 134 -4.76 10.27 4.74
C ARG A 134 -5.15 10.16 6.21
N VAL A 135 -5.01 11.25 6.96
CA VAL A 135 -5.57 11.37 8.31
C VAL A 135 -6.58 12.50 8.31
N GLN A 136 -7.76 12.25 8.87
CA GLN A 136 -8.85 13.22 9.00
C GLN A 136 -9.46 13.10 10.39
N ARG A 137 -9.46 14.20 11.14
CA ARG A 137 -9.94 14.24 12.56
C ARG A 137 -9.29 13.14 13.41
N GLY A 138 -7.99 12.91 13.20
CA GLY A 138 -7.21 11.88 13.91
C GLY A 138 -7.44 10.44 13.45
N VAL A 139 -8.39 10.17 12.55
CA VAL A 139 -8.65 8.83 12.01
C VAL A 139 -7.95 8.64 10.65
N THR A 140 -7.32 7.49 10.45
CA THR A 140 -6.65 7.13 9.19
C THR A 140 -7.64 6.70 8.11
N MET A 141 -7.24 6.87 6.85
CA MET A 141 -7.99 6.45 5.67
C MET A 141 -6.99 6.06 4.57
N HIS A 142 -7.44 5.27 3.59
CA HIS A 142 -6.60 4.57 2.62
C HIS A 142 -5.65 3.62 3.34
N GLY A 143 -4.44 3.40 2.84
CA GLY A 143 -3.58 2.38 3.42
C GLY A 143 -2.47 1.95 2.49
N PHE A 144 -2.44 0.65 2.20
CA PHE A 144 -1.37 0.03 1.43
C PHE A 144 -1.92 -0.88 0.32
N SER A 145 -1.07 -1.14 -0.66
CA SER A 145 -1.26 -2.21 -1.63
C SER A 145 0.00 -3.06 -1.75
N LEU A 146 -0.15 -4.37 -1.60
CA LEU A 146 0.90 -5.37 -1.73
C LEU A 146 0.70 -6.15 -3.03
N ASN A 147 1.73 -6.17 -3.87
CA ASN A 147 1.72 -6.91 -5.11
C ASN A 147 1.95 -8.40 -4.86
N CYS A 148 0.92 -9.22 -5.02
CA CYS A 148 1.01 -10.67 -4.80
C CYS A 148 1.34 -11.39 -6.11
N ASN A 149 0.36 -11.47 -7.01
CA ASN A 149 0.47 -12.11 -8.33
C ASN A 149 -0.17 -11.31 -9.46
N ASN A 150 -0.44 -10.01 -9.25
CA ASN A 150 -0.95 -9.13 -10.29
C ASN A 150 0.02 -9.00 -11.47
N SER A 151 -0.50 -8.69 -12.66
CA SER A 151 0.35 -8.24 -13.76
C SER A 151 1.03 -6.91 -13.41
N LEU A 152 2.27 -6.75 -13.87
CA LEU A 152 3.02 -5.50 -13.77
C LEU A 152 2.86 -4.60 -14.99
N ASP A 153 2.18 -5.06 -16.06
CA ASP A 153 2.01 -4.31 -17.31
C ASP A 153 1.28 -2.98 -17.10
N ALA A 154 0.38 -2.95 -16.11
CA ALA A 154 -0.33 -1.73 -15.72
C ALA A 154 0.57 -0.65 -15.12
N TYR A 155 1.81 -0.97 -14.73
CA TYR A 155 2.76 0.06 -14.29
C TYR A 155 3.53 0.69 -15.46
N LEU A 156 3.58 0.04 -16.62
CA LEU A 156 4.32 0.54 -17.80
C LEU A 156 3.85 1.90 -18.33
N PRO A 157 2.54 2.21 -18.40
CA PRO A 157 2.10 3.48 -18.97
C PRO A 157 2.16 4.66 -18.00
N ILE A 158 2.54 4.46 -16.72
CA ILE A 158 2.56 5.50 -15.68
C ILE A 158 3.96 5.72 -15.12
N VAL A 159 4.20 6.91 -14.56
CA VAL A 159 5.36 7.13 -13.67
C VAL A 159 4.91 6.85 -12.24
N ALA A 160 4.89 5.56 -11.87
CA ALA A 160 4.34 5.11 -10.59
C ALA A 160 5.03 5.81 -9.40
N CYS A 161 4.25 6.43 -8.52
CA CYS A 161 4.75 7.22 -7.40
C CYS A 161 5.70 8.38 -7.78
N GLY A 162 5.81 8.78 -9.06
CA GLY A 162 6.76 9.78 -9.54
C GLY A 162 8.21 9.29 -9.60
N ILE A 163 8.44 7.98 -9.62
CA ILE A 163 9.77 7.36 -9.54
C ILE A 163 10.13 6.78 -10.90
N THR A 164 11.20 7.28 -11.52
CA THR A 164 11.67 6.88 -12.86
C THR A 164 12.94 6.04 -12.84
N ASP A 165 13.60 5.91 -11.68
CA ASP A 165 14.89 5.26 -11.50
C ASP A 165 14.80 3.90 -10.77
N ALA A 166 13.58 3.38 -10.58
CA ALA A 166 13.31 2.13 -9.87
C ALA A 166 12.19 1.34 -10.55
N GLY A 167 12.16 0.03 -10.28
CA GLY A 167 11.12 -0.87 -10.77
C GLY A 167 9.95 -1.07 -9.81
N VAL A 168 9.02 -1.92 -10.23
CA VAL A 168 7.96 -2.50 -9.40
C VAL A 168 8.07 -4.02 -9.52
N THR A 169 7.72 -4.76 -8.48
CA THR A 169 7.73 -6.23 -8.48
C THR A 169 6.51 -6.80 -7.75
N THR A 170 6.38 -8.13 -7.74
CA THR A 170 5.36 -8.89 -7.02
C THR A 170 6.02 -9.99 -6.19
N LEU A 171 5.33 -10.50 -5.16
CA LEU A 171 5.80 -11.68 -4.42
C LEU A 171 6.04 -12.87 -5.37
N SER A 172 5.18 -13.05 -6.36
CA SER A 172 5.29 -14.14 -7.32
C SER A 172 6.55 -14.04 -8.18
N ALA A 173 6.89 -12.83 -8.64
CA ALA A 173 8.09 -12.59 -9.43
C ALA A 173 9.38 -12.79 -8.63
N GLU A 174 9.36 -12.50 -7.33
CA GLU A 174 10.52 -12.67 -6.45
C GLU A 174 10.71 -14.10 -5.96
N LEU A 175 9.64 -14.87 -5.83
CA LEU A 175 9.68 -16.27 -5.36
C LEU A 175 9.68 -17.30 -6.48
N GLY A 176 9.47 -16.89 -7.74
CA GLY A 176 9.46 -17.79 -8.89
C GLY A 176 8.29 -18.79 -8.89
N ARG A 177 7.21 -18.48 -8.17
CA ARG A 177 5.97 -19.27 -8.10
C ARG A 177 4.78 -18.35 -7.94
N ASP A 178 3.57 -18.85 -8.19
CA ASP A 178 2.35 -18.10 -7.92
C ASP A 178 2.17 -17.91 -6.40
N VAL A 179 2.01 -16.66 -5.97
CA VAL A 179 1.74 -16.25 -4.58
C VAL A 179 0.48 -15.40 -4.59
N THR A 180 -0.65 -16.02 -4.27
CA THR A 180 -1.96 -15.39 -4.37
C THR A 180 -2.27 -14.50 -3.16
N ILE A 181 -3.26 -13.62 -3.29
CA ILE A 181 -3.81 -12.86 -2.15
C ILE A 181 -4.26 -13.81 -1.02
N GLY A 182 -4.87 -14.95 -1.36
CA GLY A 182 -5.39 -15.90 -0.38
C GLY A 182 -4.30 -16.51 0.50
N GLU A 183 -3.09 -16.69 -0.05
CA GLU A 183 -1.95 -17.25 0.69
C GLU A 183 -1.40 -16.28 1.75
N VAL A 184 -1.44 -14.98 1.46
CA VAL A 184 -0.77 -13.96 2.29
C VAL A 184 -1.72 -13.14 3.15
N ARG A 185 -3.03 -13.13 2.86
CA ARG A 185 -4.01 -12.25 3.51
C ARG A 185 -3.96 -12.35 5.03
N ASP A 186 -4.04 -13.55 5.59
CA ASP A 186 -4.15 -13.72 7.04
C ASP A 186 -2.84 -13.32 7.75
N GLN A 187 -1.70 -13.61 7.12
CA GLN A 187 -0.39 -13.17 7.62
C GLN A 187 -0.27 -11.63 7.61
N VAL A 188 -0.76 -10.98 6.55
CA VAL A 188 -0.80 -9.52 6.45
C VAL A 188 -1.72 -8.92 7.52
N VAL A 189 -2.93 -9.46 7.69
CA VAL A 189 -3.87 -9.00 8.72
C VAL A 189 -3.23 -9.10 10.11
N SER A 190 -2.71 -10.27 10.47
CA SER A 190 -2.03 -10.46 11.76
C SER A 190 -0.88 -9.48 11.94
N SER A 191 -0.02 -9.33 10.93
CA SER A 191 1.16 -8.49 11.04
C SER A 191 0.83 -6.98 11.10
N VAL A 192 -0.24 -6.54 10.44
CA VAL A 192 -0.72 -5.15 10.54
C VAL A 192 -1.26 -4.89 11.95
N LEU A 193 -2.07 -5.79 12.50
CA LEU A 193 -2.57 -5.66 13.87
C LEU A 193 -1.42 -5.62 14.89
N ASP A 194 -0.46 -6.53 14.77
CA ASP A 194 0.72 -6.55 15.63
C ASP A 194 1.53 -5.23 15.54
N ALA A 195 1.66 -4.66 14.34
CA ALA A 195 2.37 -3.40 14.13
C ALA A 195 1.64 -2.19 14.70
N LEU A 196 0.32 -2.12 14.56
CA LEU A 196 -0.49 -1.02 15.07
C LEU A 196 -0.63 -1.06 16.60
N GLU A 197 -0.68 -2.27 17.18
CA GLU A 197 -0.69 -2.47 18.64
C GLU A 197 0.71 -2.40 19.29
N GLY A 198 1.77 -2.23 18.49
CA GLY A 198 3.15 -2.14 18.99
C GLY A 198 3.74 -3.46 19.48
N ARG A 199 3.12 -4.59 19.13
CA ARG A 199 3.67 -5.94 19.34
C ARG A 199 4.78 -6.27 18.35
N LEU A 200 4.80 -5.62 17.18
CA LEU A 200 5.89 -5.67 16.22
C LEU A 200 6.84 -4.47 16.42
N PRO A 201 8.15 -4.69 16.69
CA PRO A 201 9.11 -3.61 16.83
C PRO A 201 9.33 -2.94 15.47
N VAL A 202 9.37 -1.61 15.44
CA VAL A 202 9.68 -0.84 14.22
C VAL A 202 11.19 -0.64 14.15
N GLY A 203 11.83 -1.24 13.15
CA GLY A 203 13.26 -1.03 12.91
C GLY A 203 13.57 0.41 12.51
N ALA A 204 14.77 0.89 12.82
CA ALA A 204 15.28 2.14 12.27
C ALA A 204 15.36 2.04 10.73
N THR A 205 15.25 3.17 10.03
CA THR A 205 15.60 3.23 8.61
C THR A 205 17.08 2.87 8.47
N ALA A 206 17.36 1.80 7.73
CA ALA A 206 18.72 1.40 7.36
C ALA A 206 19.33 2.37 6.34
#